data_AF-D2S8F5-F1
#
_entry.id   AF-D2S8F5-F1
#
_cell.length_a   1.000
_cell.length_b   1.000
_cell.length_c   1.000
_cell.angle_alpha   90.00
_cell.angle_beta   90.00
_cell.angle_gamma   90.00
#
_symmetry.space_group_name_H-M   'P 1'
#
loop_
_entity.id
_entity.type
_entity.pdbx_description
1 polymer ?
#
loop_
_entity_poly.entity_id
_entity_poly.type
_entity_poly.pdbx_seq_one_letter_code
_entity_poly.pdbx_strand_id
1 'polypeptide(L)'
;MRRVALTAVVLLLAGCGSEPSGPQDVVVEAGPQRVEAAPTQYCVDGEGQRYDAAPPYVEVSPDTTIRLTVPDAVAERGWSVQVFDEGLAELLGEAPVDPGEAVLELNSNDVVPPAFYLVVVEDAVEDCEGFSGAWPIGFLRAGGTRGGTATESPPPAPQG
;
A
#
# COMPACT_ATOMS: atom_id res chain seq x y z
N MET A 1 -45.27 6.43 57.50
CA MET A 1 -44.69 6.93 56.24
C MET A 1 -43.19 7.05 56.39
N ARG A 2 -42.39 6.27 55.65
CA ARG A 2 -41.11 6.70 55.04
C ARG A 2 -40.51 5.52 54.29
N ARG A 3 -40.70 5.56 52.96
CA ARG A 3 -40.00 4.71 51.99
C ARG A 3 -38.58 5.28 51.86
N VAL A 4 -37.55 4.47 52.08
CA VAL A 4 -36.18 4.84 51.72
C VAL A 4 -35.89 4.13 50.41
N ALA A 5 -35.67 4.94 49.38
CA ALA A 5 -35.56 4.56 47.99
C ALA A 5 -34.23 3.86 47.70
N LEU A 6 -34.30 2.79 46.89
CA LEU A 6 -33.14 2.17 46.24
C LEU A 6 -32.41 3.23 45.41
N THR A 7 -31.13 3.46 45.71
CA THR A 7 -30.23 4.23 44.86
C THR A 7 -29.71 3.29 43.77
N ALA A 8 -30.28 3.40 42.57
CA ALA A 8 -29.79 2.71 41.39
C ALA A 8 -28.46 3.34 40.95
N VAL A 9 -27.37 2.58 41.08
CA VAL A 9 -26.07 2.91 40.49
C VAL A 9 -26.17 2.61 38.99
N VAL A 10 -26.26 3.65 38.17
CA VAL A 10 -26.12 3.54 36.72
C VAL A 10 -24.63 3.64 36.41
N LEU A 11 -24.00 2.48 36.17
CA LEU A 11 -22.66 2.38 35.61
C LEU A 11 -22.75 2.75 34.13
N LEU A 12 -22.28 3.96 33.80
CA LEU A 12 -22.04 4.37 32.42
C LEU A 12 -20.80 3.62 31.91
N LEU A 13 -21.04 2.54 31.15
CA LEU A 13 -20.04 1.89 30.32
C LEU A 13 -19.71 2.83 29.15
N ALA A 14 -18.77 3.75 29.36
CA ALA A 14 -18.09 4.41 28.25
C ALA A 14 -17.26 3.33 27.55
N GLY A 15 -17.69 2.95 26.34
CA GLY A 15 -16.93 2.05 25.49
C GLY A 15 -15.57 2.66 25.17
N CYS A 16 -14.49 2.02 25.61
CA CYS A 16 -13.17 2.21 25.02
C CYS A 16 -13.24 1.67 23.60
N GLY A 17 -13.57 2.54 22.64
CA GLY A 17 -13.19 2.32 21.25
C GLY A 17 -11.71 2.62 21.17
N SER A 18 -10.87 1.60 21.35
CA SER A 18 -9.44 1.74 21.07
C SER A 18 -9.31 1.80 19.56
N GLU A 19 -9.15 2.99 19.00
CA GLU A 19 -8.62 3.13 17.65
C GLU A 19 -7.27 2.40 17.56
N PRO A 20 -7.01 1.69 16.45
CA PRO A 20 -5.77 0.95 16.29
C PRO A 20 -4.58 1.89 16.50
N SER A 21 -3.77 1.56 17.51
CA SER A 21 -2.71 2.43 18.05
C SER A 21 -1.42 2.35 17.22
N GLY A 22 -1.54 2.10 15.92
CA GLY A 22 -0.42 1.80 15.06
C GLY A 22 -0.73 2.07 13.59
N PRO A 23 0.29 2.00 12.74
CA PRO A 23 0.11 2.22 11.32
C PRO A 23 -0.90 1.23 10.74
N GLN A 24 -1.82 1.75 9.95
CA GLN A 24 -2.85 0.96 9.28
C GLN A 24 -2.37 0.53 7.89
N ASP A 25 -2.96 -0.56 7.40
CA ASP A 25 -2.61 -1.14 6.11
C ASP A 25 -3.22 -0.34 4.95
N VAL A 26 -2.53 -0.35 3.81
CA VAL A 26 -3.08 0.10 2.53
C VAL A 26 -3.81 -1.08 1.88
N VAL A 27 -5.03 -0.84 1.41
CA VAL A 27 -5.78 -1.85 0.67
C VAL A 27 -5.47 -1.71 -0.82
N VAL A 28 -5.17 -2.83 -1.45
CA VAL A 28 -4.95 -2.91 -2.90
C VAL A 28 -5.97 -3.86 -3.52
N GLU A 29 -6.66 -3.38 -4.56
CA GLU A 29 -7.60 -4.16 -5.34
C GLU A 29 -7.21 -4.16 -6.82
N ALA A 30 -7.05 -5.34 -7.40
CA ALA A 30 -6.72 -5.50 -8.81
C ALA A 30 -7.39 -6.74 -9.39
N GLY A 31 -8.33 -6.53 -10.32
CA GLY A 31 -9.19 -7.61 -10.81
C GLY A 31 -9.96 -8.29 -9.65
N PRO A 32 -9.87 -9.62 -9.47
CA PRO A 32 -10.54 -10.32 -8.37
C PRO A 32 -9.77 -10.32 -7.05
N GLN A 33 -8.56 -9.76 -7.02
CA GLN A 33 -7.69 -9.79 -5.85
C GLN A 33 -7.92 -8.56 -4.97
N ARG A 34 -7.92 -8.78 -3.65
CA ARG A 34 -7.88 -7.75 -2.62
C ARG A 34 -6.82 -8.16 -1.61
N VAL A 35 -5.81 -7.32 -1.39
CA VAL A 35 -4.72 -7.56 -0.44
C VAL A 35 -4.53 -6.34 0.46
N GLU A 36 -4.06 -6.59 1.67
CA GLU A 36 -3.68 -5.56 2.63
C GLU A 36 -2.15 -5.51 2.68
N ALA A 37 -1.59 -4.33 2.50
CA ALA A 37 -0.16 -4.07 2.54
C ALA A 37 0.18 -3.35 3.83
N ALA A 38 1.03 -3.96 4.65
CA ALA A 38 1.57 -3.34 5.84
C ALA A 38 2.70 -2.36 5.49
N PRO A 39 2.92 -1.31 6.29
CA PRO A 39 4.03 -0.40 6.07
C PRO A 39 5.36 -1.05 6.44
N THR A 40 6.39 -0.70 5.69
CA THR A 40 7.78 -1.04 6.04
C THR A 40 8.45 0.05 6.89
N GLN A 41 7.88 1.25 6.88
CA GLN A 41 8.25 2.34 7.77
C GLN A 41 7.05 3.23 8.04
N TYR A 42 7.04 3.87 9.21
CA TYR A 42 6.00 4.83 9.59
C TYR A 42 6.47 5.75 10.72
N CYS A 43 5.88 6.95 10.80
CA CYS A 43 6.11 7.86 11.92
C CYS A 43 5.09 7.64 13.03
N VAL A 44 5.55 7.27 14.23
CA VAL A 44 4.68 7.07 15.40
C VAL A 44 5.14 8.03 16.49
N ASP A 45 4.24 8.90 16.93
CA ASP A 45 4.50 9.85 18.03
C ASP A 45 5.78 10.71 17.83
N GLY A 46 6.08 11.10 16.58
CA GLY A 46 7.27 11.88 16.23
C GLY A 46 8.56 11.05 16.09
N GLU A 47 8.47 9.73 16.26
CA GLU A 47 9.61 8.82 16.12
C GLU A 47 9.44 7.94 14.87
N GLY A 48 10.42 8.00 13.97
CA GLY A 48 10.46 7.16 12.78
C GLY A 48 10.77 5.71 13.12
N GLN A 49 9.88 4.79 12.73
CA GLN A 49 10.04 3.36 12.95
C GLN A 49 10.17 2.61 11.61
N ARG A 50 10.98 1.55 11.62
CA ARG A 50 11.08 0.58 10.52
C ARG A 50 10.56 -0.77 10.98
N TYR A 51 9.83 -1.44 10.10
CA TYR A 51 9.21 -2.72 10.37
C TYR A 51 9.78 -3.78 9.43
N ASP A 52 9.95 -4.99 9.95
CA ASP A 52 10.29 -6.16 9.14
C ASP A 52 8.99 -6.74 8.54
N ALA A 53 8.50 -6.08 7.48
CA ALA A 53 7.29 -6.44 6.76
C ALA A 53 7.63 -6.83 5.32
N ALA A 54 7.20 -8.02 4.92
CA ALA A 54 7.36 -8.48 3.53
C ALA A 54 6.28 -7.83 2.64
N PRO A 55 6.66 -7.11 1.58
CA PRO A 55 5.70 -6.54 0.64
C PRO A 55 4.84 -7.64 -0.02
N PRO A 56 3.51 -7.48 -0.11
CA PRO A 56 2.69 -8.42 -0.88
C PRO A 56 3.00 -8.29 -2.38
N TYR A 57 2.77 -9.38 -3.12
CA TYR A 57 2.83 -9.40 -4.59
C TYR A 57 1.45 -9.67 -5.18
N VAL A 58 1.08 -8.89 -6.20
CA VAL A 58 -0.19 -9.01 -6.92
C VAL A 58 0.10 -9.31 -8.39
N GLU A 59 -0.43 -10.43 -8.88
CA GLU A 59 -0.35 -10.78 -10.30
C GLU A 59 -1.49 -10.06 -11.04
N VAL A 60 -1.18 -9.31 -12.09
CA VAL A 60 -2.18 -8.53 -12.84
C VAL A 60 -2.15 -8.87 -14.32
N SER A 61 -3.32 -8.97 -14.95
CA SER A 61 -3.40 -9.01 -16.41
C SER A 61 -3.08 -7.63 -16.99
N PRO A 62 -2.63 -7.53 -18.25
CA PRO A 62 -2.64 -6.25 -18.96
C PRO A 62 -4.02 -5.60 -18.92
N ASP A 63 -4.06 -4.28 -18.92
CA ASP A 63 -5.28 -3.47 -18.86
C ASP A 63 -6.15 -3.70 -17.61
N THR A 64 -5.53 -4.12 -16.51
CA THR A 64 -6.20 -4.22 -15.20
C THR A 64 -6.15 -2.87 -14.46
N THR A 65 -7.30 -2.39 -13.99
CA THR A 65 -7.36 -1.30 -13.01
C THR A 65 -6.83 -1.78 -11.66
N ILE A 66 -5.86 -1.04 -11.12
CA ILE A 66 -5.31 -1.19 -9.79
C ILE A 66 -5.87 -0.05 -8.95
N ARG A 67 -6.64 -0.38 -7.90
CA ARG A 67 -7.17 0.59 -6.94
C ARG A 67 -6.39 0.49 -5.63
N LEU A 68 -5.87 1.63 -5.19
CA LEU A 68 -5.19 1.79 -3.91
C LEU A 68 -6.12 2.59 -2.99
N THR A 69 -6.34 2.10 -1.78
CA THR A 69 -7.07 2.83 -0.73
C THR A 69 -6.18 2.96 0.50
N VAL A 70 -5.86 4.20 0.86
CA VAL A 70 -5.10 4.52 2.06
C VAL A 70 -6.04 4.77 3.25
N PRO A 71 -5.54 4.63 4.49
CA PRO A 71 -6.27 5.06 5.68
C PRO A 71 -6.57 6.58 5.65
N ASP A 72 -7.70 7.00 6.23
CA ASP A 72 -8.12 8.42 6.24
C ASP A 72 -7.04 9.37 6.78
N ALA A 73 -6.33 8.94 7.84
CA ALA A 73 -5.25 9.74 8.43
C ALA A 73 -4.09 10.01 7.45
N VAL A 74 -3.82 9.08 6.53
CA VAL A 74 -2.81 9.25 5.47
C VAL A 74 -3.35 10.16 4.38
N ALA A 75 -4.61 9.99 3.99
CA ALA A 75 -5.27 10.86 3.00
C ALA A 75 -5.28 12.34 3.45
N GLU A 76 -5.62 12.59 4.72
CA GLU A 76 -5.63 13.93 5.32
C GLU A 76 -4.26 14.59 5.35
N ARG A 77 -3.19 13.80 5.56
CA ARG A 77 -1.82 14.30 5.56
C ARG A 77 -1.24 14.51 4.16
N GLY A 78 -1.83 13.86 3.15
CA GLY A 78 -1.32 13.85 1.79
C GLY A 78 -0.43 12.65 1.54
N TRP A 79 -0.46 12.17 0.30
CA TRP A 79 0.33 11.02 -0.13
C TRP A 79 0.50 11.02 -1.65
N SER A 80 1.43 10.19 -2.11
CA SER A 80 1.65 9.92 -3.52
C SER A 80 2.05 8.46 -3.73
N VAL A 81 2.09 8.04 -4.99
CA VAL A 81 2.63 6.72 -5.35
C VAL A 81 3.92 6.91 -6.12
N GLN A 82 4.98 6.28 -5.63
CA GLN A 82 6.24 6.15 -6.34
C GLN A 82 6.29 4.79 -7.04
N VAL A 83 6.70 4.78 -8.31
CA VAL A 83 6.81 3.58 -9.13
C VAL A 83 8.28 3.19 -9.21
N PHE A 84 8.63 1.99 -8.76
CA PHE A 84 9.99 1.48 -8.78
C PHE A 84 10.12 0.24 -9.66
N ASP A 85 11.36 -0.07 -10.05
CA ASP A 85 11.71 -1.35 -10.68
C ASP A 85 11.42 -2.57 -9.78
N GLU A 86 11.65 -3.79 -10.30
CA GLU A 86 11.43 -5.04 -9.57
C GLU A 86 12.34 -5.27 -8.35
N GLY A 87 13.36 -4.42 -8.16
CA GLY A 87 14.33 -4.50 -7.07
C GLY A 87 14.20 -3.38 -6.04
N LEU A 88 13.22 -2.47 -6.18
CA LEU A 88 13.14 -1.22 -5.41
C LEU A 88 14.42 -0.37 -5.52
N ALA A 89 15.13 -0.45 -6.65
CA ALA A 89 16.43 0.22 -6.83
C ALA A 89 16.32 1.53 -7.62
N GLU A 90 15.57 1.55 -8.72
CA GLU A 90 15.36 2.72 -9.56
C GLU A 90 13.92 3.25 -9.46
N LEU A 91 13.77 4.56 -9.20
CA LEU A 91 12.49 5.27 -9.30
C LEU A 91 12.18 5.54 -10.78
N LEU A 92 11.10 4.96 -11.27
CA LEU A 92 10.66 5.02 -12.66
C LEU A 92 9.64 6.13 -12.91
N GLY A 93 8.90 6.55 -11.89
CA GLY A 93 7.92 7.61 -11.98
C GLY A 93 7.14 7.83 -10.70
N GLU A 94 6.27 8.83 -10.71
CA GLU A 94 5.43 9.22 -9.59
C GLU A 94 4.00 9.48 -10.08
N ALA A 95 3.02 9.08 -9.29
CA ALA A 95 1.62 9.42 -9.48
C ALA A 95 1.17 10.28 -8.27
N PRO A 96 0.97 11.60 -8.46
CA PRO A 96 0.48 12.46 -7.41
C PRO A 96 -1.00 12.16 -7.11
N VAL A 97 -1.41 12.40 -5.87
CA VAL A 97 -2.80 12.30 -5.43
C VAL A 97 -3.24 13.66 -4.91
N ASP A 98 -4.46 14.07 -5.23
CA ASP A 98 -5.01 15.32 -4.73
C ASP A 98 -5.15 15.25 -3.19
N PRO A 99 -4.85 16.34 -2.45
CA PRO A 99 -4.92 16.32 -0.98
C PRO A 99 -6.29 15.92 -0.45
N GLY A 100 -6.32 15.01 0.53
CA GLY A 100 -7.55 14.49 1.13
C GLY A 100 -8.20 13.34 0.38
N GLU A 101 -7.73 12.98 -0.82
CA GLU A 101 -8.24 11.80 -1.52
C GLU A 101 -7.67 10.52 -0.93
N ALA A 102 -8.54 9.60 -0.49
CA ALA A 102 -8.12 8.33 0.09
C ALA A 102 -7.92 7.22 -0.96
N VAL A 103 -8.27 7.49 -2.23
CA VAL A 103 -8.30 6.48 -3.29
C VAL A 103 -7.55 6.97 -4.52
N LEU A 104 -6.70 6.12 -5.07
CA LEU A 104 -6.08 6.31 -6.38
C LEU A 104 -6.35 5.09 -7.25
N GLU A 105 -6.68 5.32 -8.52
CA GLU A 105 -6.79 4.28 -9.54
C GLU A 105 -5.70 4.46 -10.61
N LEU A 106 -5.06 3.36 -10.97
CA LEU A 106 -4.00 3.29 -11.97
C LEU A 106 -4.32 2.16 -12.97
N ASN A 107 -3.88 2.27 -14.22
CA ASN A 107 -3.94 1.13 -15.13
C ASN A 107 -2.59 0.39 -15.11
N SER A 108 -2.65 -0.94 -15.01
CA SER A 108 -1.45 -1.80 -15.07
C SER A 108 -0.58 -1.54 -16.31
N ASN A 109 -1.14 -1.08 -17.43
CA ASN A 109 -0.39 -0.79 -18.66
C ASN A 109 0.46 0.50 -18.59
N ASP A 110 0.16 1.40 -17.67
CA ASP A 110 0.84 2.70 -17.56
C ASP A 110 2.25 2.57 -16.96
N VAL A 111 2.55 1.42 -16.35
CA VAL A 111 3.86 1.12 -15.80
C VAL A 111 4.67 0.30 -16.82
N VAL A 112 5.97 0.55 -16.90
CA VAL A 112 6.95 -0.27 -17.60
C VAL A 112 8.15 -0.30 -16.67
N PRO A 113 8.68 -1.45 -16.21
CA PRO A 113 8.64 -2.85 -16.70
C PRO A 113 7.43 -3.70 -16.24
N PRO A 114 7.32 -4.99 -16.69
CA PRO A 114 6.21 -5.86 -16.28
C PRO A 114 6.26 -6.33 -14.81
N ALA A 115 7.42 -6.30 -14.18
CA ALA A 115 7.58 -6.54 -12.75
C ALA A 115 8.04 -5.23 -12.11
N PHE A 116 7.26 -4.69 -11.19
CA PHE A 116 7.48 -3.36 -10.63
C PHE A 116 6.94 -3.28 -9.21
N TYR A 117 7.33 -2.24 -8.48
CA TYR A 117 6.73 -1.90 -7.21
C TYR A 117 5.94 -0.59 -7.32
N LEU A 118 4.77 -0.56 -6.70
CA LEU A 118 4.13 0.68 -6.30
C LEU A 118 4.42 0.88 -4.82
N VAL A 119 5.01 2.01 -4.48
CA VAL A 119 5.26 2.40 -3.09
C VAL A 119 4.33 3.56 -2.80
N VAL A 120 3.32 3.32 -1.96
CA VAL A 120 2.53 4.41 -1.38
C VAL A 120 3.43 5.12 -0.38
N VAL A 121 3.58 6.44 -0.53
CA VAL A 121 4.39 7.27 0.35
C VAL A 121 3.52 8.39 0.90
N GLU A 122 3.42 8.43 2.22
CA GLU A 122 2.79 9.53 2.94
C GLU A 122 3.69 10.77 2.90
N ASP A 123 3.09 11.95 2.87
CA ASP A 123 3.83 13.21 2.96
C ASP A 123 4.52 13.34 4.31
N ALA A 124 5.78 13.76 4.29
CA ALA A 124 6.56 13.90 5.52
C ALA A 124 6.04 15.04 6.39
N VAL A 125 5.97 14.76 7.69
CA VAL A 125 5.64 15.77 8.71
C VAL A 125 6.91 16.28 9.38
N GLU A 126 6.92 17.56 9.75
CA GLU A 126 8.11 18.20 10.37
C GLU A 126 8.51 17.52 11.68
N ASP A 127 7.52 17.01 12.42
CA ASP A 127 7.70 16.34 13.71
C ASP A 127 8.48 15.01 13.60
N CYS A 128 8.72 14.51 12.39
CA CYS A 128 9.43 13.25 12.15
C CYS A 128 10.73 13.41 11.35
N GLU A 129 11.32 14.61 11.33
CA GLU A 129 12.60 14.88 10.64
C GLU A 129 12.60 14.48 9.15
N GLY A 130 11.45 14.60 8.47
CA GLY A 130 11.30 14.20 7.07
C GLY A 130 10.99 12.70 6.86
N PHE A 131 10.83 11.93 7.93
CA PHE A 131 10.41 10.53 7.89
C PHE A 131 8.89 10.43 7.70
N SER A 132 8.44 9.48 6.86
CA SER A 132 7.02 9.27 6.57
C SER A 132 6.66 7.80 6.38
N GLY A 133 5.36 7.51 6.31
CA GLY A 133 4.84 6.19 5.99
C GLY A 133 5.22 5.71 4.59
N ALA A 134 5.62 4.43 4.47
CA ALA A 134 5.81 3.79 3.17
C ALA A 134 5.28 2.35 3.13
N TRP A 135 4.44 2.08 2.13
CA TRP A 135 3.81 0.77 1.88
C TRP A 135 4.20 0.27 0.49
N PRO A 136 5.25 -0.55 0.37
CA PRO A 136 5.62 -1.18 -0.89
C PRO A 136 4.66 -2.33 -1.24
N ILE A 137 4.21 -2.37 -2.50
CA ILE A 137 3.40 -3.46 -3.08
C ILE A 137 4.03 -3.87 -4.41
N GLY A 138 4.38 -5.15 -4.53
CA GLY A 138 4.94 -5.70 -5.77
C GLY A 138 3.84 -6.09 -6.76
N PHE A 139 4.06 -5.85 -8.04
CA PHE A 139 3.16 -6.24 -9.12
C PHE A 139 3.90 -7.05 -10.17
N LEU A 140 3.23 -8.07 -10.69
CA LEU A 140 3.72 -8.90 -11.80
C LEU A 140 2.65 -8.93 -12.89
N ARG A 141 2.93 -8.25 -14.00
CA ARG A 141 2.03 -8.25 -15.16
C ARG A 141 2.21 -9.51 -15.99
N ALA A 142 1.12 -10.24 -16.20
CA ALA A 142 1.10 -11.41 -17.07
C ALA A 142 1.56 -11.05 -18.49
N GLY A 143 2.41 -11.90 -19.08
CA GLY A 143 3.01 -11.66 -20.39
C GLY A 143 4.36 -10.94 -20.37
N GLY A 144 4.84 -10.52 -19.19
CA GLY A 144 6.20 -10.01 -19.01
C GLY A 144 7.21 -11.11 -18.74
N THR A 145 8.35 -11.10 -19.43
CA THR A 145 9.51 -11.88 -19.00
C THR A 145 10.10 -11.24 -17.74
N ARG A 146 10.12 -11.95 -16.61
CA ARG A 146 11.16 -11.73 -15.58
C ARG A 146 12.49 -11.77 -16.31
N GLY A 147 13.42 -10.87 -16.01
CA GLY A 147 14.72 -10.74 -16.68
C GLY A 147 15.68 -11.93 -16.51
N GLY A 148 15.20 -13.18 -16.59
CA GLY A 148 16.00 -14.36 -16.83
C GLY A 148 16.00 -14.67 -18.31
N THR A 149 17.15 -14.49 -18.96
CA THR A 149 17.51 -14.91 -20.32
C THR A 149 16.53 -15.93 -20.93
N ALA A 150 15.67 -15.48 -21.84
CA ALA A 150 15.03 -16.39 -22.77
C ALA A 150 16.16 -17.06 -23.58
N THR A 151 16.40 -18.35 -23.34
CA THR A 151 17.19 -19.18 -24.24
C THR A 151 16.57 -19.05 -25.63
N GLU A 152 17.32 -18.42 -26.53
CA GLU A 152 17.01 -18.34 -27.95
C GLU A 152 16.72 -19.76 -28.45
N SER A 153 15.51 -19.97 -28.97
CA SER A 153 15.16 -21.24 -29.63
C SER A 153 16.15 -21.48 -30.76
N PRO A 154 16.82 -22.65 -30.83
CA PRO A 154 17.76 -22.93 -31.90
C PRO A 154 17.04 -22.90 -33.26
N PRO A 155 17.70 -22.39 -34.32
CA PRO A 155 17.09 -22.28 -35.64
C PRO A 155 16.67 -23.66 -36.17
N PRO A 156 15.58 -23.74 -36.96
CA PRO A 156 15.08 -25.01 -37.47
C PRO A 156 16.14 -25.69 -38.35
N ALA A 157 16.28 -27.01 -38.17
CA ALA A 157 17.22 -27.83 -38.92
C ALA A 157 16.90 -27.80 -40.43
N PRO A 158 17.93 -27.70 -41.30
CA PRO A 158 17.71 -27.74 -42.74
C PRO A 158 17.21 -29.13 -43.15
N GLN A 159 16.10 -29.16 -43.88
CA GLN A 159 15.62 -30.39 -44.51
C GLN A 159 16.46 -30.65 -45.76
N GLY A 160 17.25 -31.73 -45.73
CA GLY A 160 18.02 -32.28 -46.84
C GLY A 160 17.94 -33.79 -46.84
#